data_AF-A0A9Q9CBH6-F1
#
_entry.id   AF-A0A9Q9CBH6-F1
#
_cell.length_a   1.000
_cell.length_b   1.000
_cell.length_c   1.000
_cell.angle_alpha   90.00
_cell.angle_beta   90.00
_cell.angle_gamma   90.00
#
_symmetry.space_group_name_H-M   'P 1'
#
loop_
_entity.id
_entity.type
_entity.pdbx_description
1 polymer ?
#
loop_
_entity_poly.entity_id
_entity_poly.type
_entity_poly.pdbx_seq_one_letter_code
_entity_poly.pdbx_strand_id
1 'polypeptide(L)'
;MTSLIGPINSLFGMEEIERDREIVRRMKKFDKESMEAACKESLKNKRISYVPNLVAMGISEPMRRNTRPGVLSLKIRGMSTRNILFAVSESFRNINKKIVRKLERIKEELSRRNDLFECIVDHIESMDVIEDELFSWYPGLKTSDILSFFLDLMPDLLEKYKRYFVKSLVLQQPPKRKILKALRDRLHKNLQCFDIIERDLELFEELSKSISLEGRIITSSYWCEDEDRCEDALRLFPQLKDRICLSPDVCIELFHPLSHAEIQINGRDLVVSFVQLNDLLTRNARSLDFWMKEGIVDGNWEYL
;
A
#
# COMPACT_ATOMS: atom_id res chain seq x y z
N MET A 1 12.37 1.73 -72.38
CA MET A 1 11.65 0.48 -72.67
C MET A 1 11.58 -0.29 -71.37
N THR A 2 10.48 -0.18 -70.62
CA THR A 2 9.44 -1.24 -70.49
C THR A 2 10.01 -2.51 -69.84
N SER A 3 9.46 -3.10 -68.78
CA SER A 3 8.19 -2.87 -68.07
C SER A 3 8.16 -3.72 -66.78
N LEU A 4 7.51 -3.17 -65.76
CA LEU A 4 6.47 -3.80 -64.93
C LEU A 4 6.58 -5.32 -64.60
N ILE A 5 6.88 -5.62 -63.34
CA ILE A 5 6.11 -6.63 -62.57
C ILE A 5 5.80 -5.99 -61.21
N GLY A 6 4.54 -5.59 -61.04
CA GLY A 6 4.02 -4.99 -59.82
C GLY A 6 3.71 -6.03 -58.71
N PRO A 7 3.30 -5.55 -57.52
CA PRO A 7 2.96 -6.38 -56.38
C PRO A 7 1.52 -6.89 -56.53
N ILE A 8 1.35 -8.17 -56.90
CA ILE A 8 0.01 -8.81 -56.98
C ILE A 8 -0.33 -9.60 -55.71
N ASN A 9 0.65 -9.93 -54.85
CA ASN A 9 0.42 -10.81 -53.71
C ASN A 9 -0.14 -10.13 -52.44
N SER A 10 -0.18 -8.80 -52.34
CA SER A 10 -0.68 -8.11 -51.13
C SER A 10 -2.18 -7.82 -51.12
N LEU A 11 -2.82 -7.76 -52.30
CA LEU A 11 -4.25 -7.48 -52.43
C LEU A 11 -5.12 -8.71 -52.12
N PHE A 12 -4.70 -9.91 -52.52
CA PHE A 12 -5.40 -11.16 -52.20
C PHE A 12 -5.42 -11.45 -50.69
N GLY A 13 -4.31 -11.20 -49.98
CA GLY A 13 -4.24 -11.39 -48.53
C GLY A 13 -5.13 -10.43 -47.72
N MET A 14 -5.37 -9.21 -48.22
CA MET A 14 -6.26 -8.25 -47.56
C MET A 14 -7.75 -8.58 -47.75
N GLU A 15 -8.19 -9.00 -48.94
CA GLU A 15 -9.57 -9.45 -49.17
C GLU A 15 -9.95 -10.72 -48.39
N GLU A 16 -8.95 -11.53 -48.05
CA GLU A 16 -9.12 -12.78 -47.30
C GLU A 16 -9.33 -12.55 -45.81
N ILE A 17 -8.55 -11.64 -45.21
CA ILE A 17 -8.72 -11.21 -43.81
C ILE A 17 -10.08 -10.54 -43.62
N GLU A 18 -10.50 -9.72 -44.59
CA GLU A 18 -11.77 -9.00 -44.53
C GLU A 18 -12.97 -9.95 -44.62
N ARG A 19 -12.86 -11.07 -45.36
CA ARG A 19 -13.89 -12.12 -45.41
C ARG A 19 -14.03 -12.88 -44.10
N ASP A 20 -12.93 -13.27 -43.47
CA ASP A 20 -12.97 -13.89 -42.14
C ASP A 20 -13.56 -12.90 -41.10
N ARG A 21 -13.30 -11.58 -41.27
CA ARG A 21 -13.85 -10.55 -40.38
C ARG A 21 -15.36 -10.45 -40.55
N GLU A 22 -15.84 -10.61 -41.77
CA GLU A 22 -17.26 -10.62 -42.10
C GLU A 22 -17.98 -11.85 -41.51
N ILE A 23 -17.36 -13.03 -41.52
CA ILE A 23 -17.89 -14.24 -40.86
C ILE A 23 -18.02 -14.00 -39.36
N VAL A 24 -16.99 -13.41 -38.75
CA VAL A 24 -16.97 -13.05 -37.33
C VAL A 24 -18.02 -11.98 -36.99
N ARG A 25 -18.18 -10.94 -37.82
CA ARG A 25 -19.22 -9.89 -37.64
C ARG A 25 -20.64 -10.44 -37.70
N ARG A 26 -20.89 -11.49 -38.50
CA ARG A 26 -22.21 -12.14 -38.60
C ARG A 26 -22.56 -12.97 -37.37
N MET A 27 -21.57 -13.38 -36.57
CA MET A 27 -21.81 -14.12 -35.32
C MET A 27 -22.24 -13.15 -34.21
N LYS A 28 -23.56 -13.12 -33.91
CA LYS A 28 -24.13 -12.24 -32.88
C LYS A 28 -23.64 -12.54 -31.45
N LYS A 29 -23.11 -13.74 -31.18
CA LYS A 29 -22.52 -14.15 -29.90
C LYS A 29 -21.35 -15.09 -30.13
N PHE A 30 -20.27 -14.90 -29.36
CA PHE A 30 -19.07 -15.74 -29.38
C PHE A 30 -19.18 -16.84 -28.33
N ASP A 31 -20.03 -17.84 -28.58
CA ASP A 31 -20.01 -19.07 -27.79
C ASP A 31 -19.01 -20.09 -28.37
N LYS A 32 -18.62 -21.04 -27.52
CA LYS A 32 -17.58 -22.02 -27.83
C LYS A 32 -17.95 -22.88 -29.05
N GLU A 33 -19.22 -23.24 -29.19
CA GLU A 33 -19.70 -24.07 -30.29
C GLU A 33 -19.66 -23.34 -31.63
N SER A 34 -20.03 -22.05 -31.67
CA SER A 34 -19.96 -21.21 -32.87
C SER A 34 -18.50 -20.98 -33.32
N MET A 35 -17.58 -20.79 -32.37
CA MET A 35 -16.14 -20.66 -32.68
C MET A 35 -15.53 -21.96 -33.21
N GLU A 36 -15.90 -23.11 -32.64
CA GLU A 36 -15.44 -24.42 -33.13
C GLU A 36 -15.98 -24.73 -34.53
N ALA A 37 -17.23 -24.32 -34.83
CA ALA A 37 -17.81 -24.44 -36.17
C ALA A 37 -17.06 -23.57 -37.20
N ALA A 38 -16.78 -22.30 -36.86
CA ALA A 38 -16.03 -21.37 -37.71
C ALA A 38 -14.60 -21.85 -38.00
N CYS A 39 -13.93 -22.39 -36.98
CA CYS A 39 -12.59 -22.94 -37.11
C CYS A 39 -12.59 -24.19 -38.02
N LYS A 40 -13.57 -25.10 -37.86
CA LYS A 40 -13.72 -26.28 -38.73
C LYS A 40 -13.99 -25.90 -40.19
N GLU A 41 -14.82 -24.89 -40.42
CA GLU A 41 -15.12 -24.39 -41.77
C GLU A 41 -13.88 -23.77 -42.43
N SER A 42 -13.11 -22.97 -41.68
CA SER A 42 -11.87 -22.38 -42.18
C SER A 42 -10.78 -23.43 -42.47
N LEU A 43 -10.67 -24.46 -41.62
CA LEU A 43 -9.70 -25.56 -41.79
C LEU A 43 -10.00 -26.46 -43.00
N LYS A 44 -11.28 -26.62 -43.40
CA LYS A 44 -11.66 -27.39 -44.60
C LYS A 44 -11.02 -26.86 -45.89
N ASN A 45 -10.73 -25.57 -45.93
CA ASN A 45 -10.16 -24.92 -47.11
C ASN A 45 -8.61 -24.98 -47.18
N LYS A 46 -7.93 -25.66 -46.24
CA LYS A 46 -6.45 -25.76 -46.15
C LYS A 46 -5.73 -24.39 -46.20
N ARG A 47 -6.26 -23.38 -45.49
CA ARG A 47 -5.72 -22.01 -45.43
C ARG A 47 -5.23 -21.63 -44.02
N ILE A 48 -4.37 -20.62 -43.95
CA ILE A 48 -3.93 -19.99 -42.69
C ILE A 48 -5.08 -19.11 -42.19
N SER A 49 -5.64 -19.43 -41.03
CA SER A 49 -6.75 -18.70 -40.41
C SER A 49 -6.28 -17.97 -39.15
N TYR A 50 -6.82 -16.78 -38.87
CA TYR A 50 -6.61 -16.10 -37.59
C TYR A 50 -7.69 -16.42 -36.54
N VAL A 51 -8.77 -17.10 -36.94
CA VAL A 51 -9.83 -17.58 -36.06
C VAL A 51 -9.31 -18.44 -34.89
N PRO A 52 -8.28 -19.30 -35.05
CA PRO A 52 -7.67 -20.04 -33.95
C PRO A 52 -7.00 -19.16 -32.87
N ASN A 53 -6.65 -17.91 -33.20
CA ASN A 53 -6.02 -16.97 -32.28
C ASN A 53 -7.05 -16.13 -31.50
N LEU A 54 -8.34 -16.27 -31.79
CA LEU A 54 -9.41 -15.61 -31.05
C LEU A 54 -9.71 -16.40 -29.77
N VAL A 55 -9.73 -15.72 -28.63
CA VAL A 55 -10.12 -16.31 -27.33
C VAL A 55 -11.59 -16.01 -27.08
N ALA A 56 -12.38 -17.04 -26.82
CA ALA A 56 -13.80 -16.87 -26.46
C ALA A 56 -13.93 -15.97 -25.22
N MET A 57 -14.51 -14.78 -25.40
CA MET A 57 -14.87 -13.88 -24.31
C MET A 57 -16.12 -14.43 -23.63
N GLY A 58 -15.92 -15.34 -22.67
CA GLY A 58 -16.97 -15.67 -21.73
C GLY A 58 -17.25 -14.44 -20.86
N ILE A 59 -18.41 -13.80 -21.05
CA ILE A 59 -18.97 -12.91 -20.03
C ILE A 59 -19.36 -13.81 -18.87
N SER A 60 -18.42 -14.12 -17.98
CA SER A 60 -18.77 -14.58 -16.66
C SER A 60 -19.04 -13.33 -15.83
N GLU A 61 -20.31 -12.99 -15.64
CA GLU A 61 -20.70 -12.24 -14.44
C GLU A 61 -20.09 -12.96 -13.23
N PRO A 62 -19.48 -12.25 -12.27
CA PRO A 62 -18.90 -12.89 -11.11
C PRO A 62 -20.07 -13.38 -10.23
N MET A 63 -20.50 -14.63 -10.45
CA MET A 63 -21.28 -15.34 -9.44
C MET A 63 -20.44 -15.37 -8.16
N ARG A 64 -20.87 -14.58 -7.17
CA ARG A 64 -20.46 -14.72 -5.77
C ARG A 64 -20.85 -16.12 -5.29
N ARG A 65 -20.03 -17.12 -5.60
CA ARG A 65 -20.11 -18.42 -4.93
C ARG A 65 -19.55 -18.22 -3.54
N ASN A 66 -20.42 -18.33 -2.54
CA ASN A 66 -20.04 -18.52 -1.15
C ASN A 66 -19.24 -19.83 -1.04
N THR A 67 -17.95 -19.77 -1.33
CA THR A 67 -17.05 -20.90 -1.21
C THR A 67 -16.69 -21.07 0.26
N ARG A 68 -17.11 -22.20 0.85
CA ARG A 68 -16.53 -22.71 2.09
C ARG A 68 -14.99 -22.70 1.95
N PRO A 69 -14.24 -22.32 2.98
CA PRO A 69 -12.79 -22.22 2.91
C PRO A 69 -12.19 -23.59 2.57
N GLY A 70 -11.61 -23.73 1.37
CA GLY A 70 -10.89 -24.94 0.98
C GLY A 70 -9.63 -25.13 1.83
N VAL A 71 -9.09 -26.35 1.87
CA VAL A 71 -7.89 -26.75 2.66
C VAL A 71 -6.69 -25.80 2.50
N LEU A 72 -6.54 -25.14 1.34
CA LEU A 72 -5.49 -24.14 1.10
C LEU A 72 -5.74 -22.79 1.79
N SER A 73 -7.00 -22.36 1.93
CA SER A 73 -7.35 -21.15 2.69
C SER A 73 -7.17 -21.36 4.20
N LEU A 74 -7.35 -22.59 4.67
CA LEU A 74 -7.06 -22.98 6.05
C LEU A 74 -5.55 -22.94 6.36
N LYS A 75 -4.69 -23.32 5.40
CA LYS A 75 -3.23 -23.24 5.56
C LYS A 75 -2.71 -21.79 5.61
N ILE A 76 -3.26 -20.88 4.81
CA ILE A 76 -2.84 -19.46 4.80
C ILE A 76 -3.31 -18.75 6.06
N ARG A 77 -4.54 -19.02 6.53
CA ARG A 77 -5.06 -18.45 7.79
C ARG A 77 -4.17 -18.74 9.00
N GLY A 78 -3.60 -19.94 9.07
CA GLY A 78 -2.70 -20.33 10.15
C GLY A 78 -1.26 -19.79 10.05
N MET A 79 -0.89 -19.13 8.94
CA MET A 79 0.44 -18.55 8.78
C MET A 79 0.53 -17.13 9.36
N SER A 80 1.71 -16.75 9.86
CA SER A 80 2.00 -15.36 10.22
C SER A 80 2.01 -14.48 8.97
N THR A 81 1.70 -13.19 9.13
CA THR A 81 1.62 -12.22 8.03
C THR A 81 2.95 -12.14 7.29
N ARG A 82 4.06 -12.08 8.04
CA ARG A 82 5.43 -12.13 7.50
C ARG A 82 5.70 -13.33 6.60
N ASN A 83 5.28 -14.53 7.00
CA ASN A 83 5.50 -15.75 6.21
C ASN A 83 4.68 -15.73 4.91
N ILE A 84 3.47 -15.16 4.95
CA ILE A 84 2.64 -14.99 3.76
C ILE A 84 3.32 -14.02 2.79
N LEU A 85 3.80 -12.86 3.28
CA LEU A 85 4.51 -11.88 2.43
C LEU A 85 5.76 -12.47 1.78
N PHE A 86 6.55 -13.24 2.54
CA PHE A 86 7.71 -13.95 1.99
C PHE A 86 7.31 -14.93 0.88
N ALA A 87 6.28 -15.73 1.11
CA ALA A 87 5.78 -16.67 0.10
C ALA A 87 5.25 -15.96 -1.15
N VAL A 88 4.65 -14.77 -1.02
CA VAL A 88 4.20 -13.95 -2.15
C VAL A 88 5.39 -13.43 -2.94
N SER A 89 6.41 -12.90 -2.28
CA SER A 89 7.65 -12.42 -2.93
C SER A 89 8.32 -13.52 -3.76
N GLU A 90 8.52 -14.70 -3.17
CA GLU A 90 9.07 -15.87 -3.89
C GLU A 90 8.15 -16.35 -5.04
N SER A 91 6.84 -16.12 -4.95
CA SER A 91 5.90 -16.51 -6.00
C SER A 91 6.02 -15.64 -7.26
N PHE A 92 6.48 -14.40 -7.14
CA PHE A 92 6.73 -13.53 -8.29
C PHE A 92 7.88 -14.03 -9.17
N ARG A 93 8.87 -14.71 -8.58
CA ARG A 93 10.02 -15.31 -9.29
C ARG A 93 9.62 -16.45 -10.22
N ASN A 94 8.56 -17.19 -9.87
CA ASN A 94 8.12 -18.40 -10.57
C ASN A 94 6.62 -18.36 -10.92
N ILE A 95 6.18 -17.24 -11.50
CA ILE A 95 4.75 -16.98 -11.73
C ILE A 95 4.10 -17.99 -12.69
N ASN A 96 2.88 -18.42 -12.38
CA ASN A 96 2.06 -19.29 -13.25
C ASN A 96 0.56 -19.08 -13.01
N LYS A 97 -0.30 -19.65 -13.87
CA LYS A 97 -1.78 -19.53 -13.79
C LYS A 97 -2.37 -19.88 -12.42
N LYS A 98 -1.79 -20.87 -11.72
CA LYS A 98 -2.28 -21.27 -10.38
C LYS A 98 -1.91 -20.23 -9.34
N ILE A 99 -0.72 -19.64 -9.43
CA ILE A 99 -0.24 -18.58 -8.54
C ILE A 99 -1.06 -17.32 -8.71
N VAL A 100 -1.35 -16.88 -9.93
CA VAL A 100 -2.19 -15.69 -10.18
C VAL A 100 -3.54 -15.81 -9.46
N ARG A 101 -4.21 -16.96 -9.55
CA ARG A 101 -5.48 -17.22 -8.84
C ARG A 101 -5.32 -17.26 -7.32
N LYS A 102 -4.14 -17.61 -6.80
CA LYS A 102 -3.84 -17.63 -5.36
C LYS A 102 -3.55 -16.23 -4.83
N LEU A 103 -2.87 -15.38 -5.60
CA LEU A 103 -2.53 -14.01 -5.18
C LEU A 103 -3.76 -13.19 -4.82
N GLU A 104 -4.83 -13.27 -5.61
CA GLU A 104 -6.10 -12.59 -5.29
C GLU A 104 -6.70 -13.06 -3.94
N ARG A 105 -6.65 -14.36 -3.65
CA ARG A 105 -7.12 -14.90 -2.36
C ARG A 105 -6.22 -14.50 -1.20
N ILE A 106 -4.91 -14.42 -1.44
CA ILE A 106 -3.94 -13.96 -0.45
C ILE A 106 -4.18 -12.47 -0.15
N LYS A 107 -4.46 -11.67 -1.19
CA LYS A 107 -4.80 -10.25 -1.05
C LYS A 107 -6.01 -10.04 -0.14
N GLU A 108 -7.10 -10.79 -0.38
CA GLU A 108 -8.30 -10.74 0.46
C GLU A 108 -8.02 -11.11 1.93
N GLU A 109 -7.14 -12.09 2.19
CA GLU A 109 -6.79 -12.50 3.54
C GLU A 109 -5.87 -11.48 4.23
N LEU A 110 -4.84 -11.00 3.53
CA LEU A 110 -3.90 -10.01 4.06
C LEU A 110 -4.60 -8.69 4.40
N SER A 111 -5.56 -8.24 3.57
CA SER A 111 -6.30 -7.00 3.79
C SER A 111 -7.12 -6.97 5.09
N ARG A 112 -7.36 -8.12 5.73
CA ARG A 112 -8.08 -8.23 7.00
C ARG A 112 -7.16 -8.24 8.22
N ARG A 113 -5.84 -8.22 8.03
CA ARG A 113 -4.87 -8.34 9.12
C ARG A 113 -4.45 -6.97 9.62
N ASN A 114 -4.50 -6.81 10.94
CA ASN A 114 -4.18 -5.54 11.60
C ASN A 114 -2.66 -5.23 11.60
N ASP A 115 -1.82 -6.27 11.55
CA ASP A 115 -0.34 -6.17 11.58
C ASP A 115 0.29 -6.05 10.18
N LEU A 116 -0.54 -5.85 9.14
CA LEU A 116 -0.10 -5.87 7.75
C LEU A 116 0.91 -4.77 7.46
N PHE A 117 0.67 -3.56 7.97
CA PHE A 117 1.53 -2.41 7.70
C PHE A 117 2.95 -2.65 8.23
N GLU A 118 3.07 -3.03 9.50
CA GLU A 118 4.35 -3.33 10.15
C GLU A 118 5.07 -4.46 9.41
N CYS A 119 4.34 -5.52 9.04
CA CYS A 119 4.91 -6.63 8.29
C CYS A 119 5.42 -6.24 6.88
N ILE A 120 4.73 -5.33 6.17
CA ILE A 120 5.18 -4.82 4.87
C ILE A 120 6.48 -4.04 5.02
N VAL A 121 6.53 -3.10 5.97
CA VAL A 121 7.71 -2.28 6.23
C VAL A 121 8.91 -3.16 6.59
N ASP A 122 8.71 -4.12 7.51
CA ASP A 122 9.73 -5.08 7.92
C ASP A 122 10.21 -5.96 6.77
N HIS A 123 9.27 -6.40 5.93
CA HIS A 123 9.59 -7.24 4.78
C HIS A 123 10.50 -6.50 3.80
N ILE A 124 10.11 -5.30 3.36
CA ILE A 124 10.91 -4.48 2.44
C ILE A 124 12.30 -4.17 3.04
N GLU A 125 12.36 -3.84 4.33
CA GLU A 125 13.63 -3.54 5.00
C GLU A 125 14.57 -4.76 5.01
N SER A 126 14.00 -5.97 5.09
CA SER A 126 14.75 -7.24 5.05
C SER A 126 15.14 -7.71 3.65
N MET A 127 14.61 -7.10 2.58
CA MET A 127 14.97 -7.49 1.22
C MET A 127 16.39 -7.03 0.87
N ASP A 128 17.14 -7.91 0.21
CA ASP A 128 18.48 -7.63 -0.31
C ASP A 128 18.39 -6.73 -1.55
N VAL A 129 17.48 -7.06 -2.46
CA VAL A 129 17.23 -6.35 -3.72
C VAL A 129 15.73 -6.16 -3.87
N ILE A 130 15.31 -4.93 -4.15
CA ILE A 130 13.93 -4.60 -4.51
C ILE A 130 13.85 -4.68 -6.03
N GLU A 131 13.01 -5.59 -6.51
CA GLU A 131 12.89 -5.92 -7.93
C GLU A 131 12.10 -4.82 -8.68
N ASP A 132 12.49 -4.56 -9.94
CA ASP A 132 11.95 -3.48 -10.78
C ASP A 132 10.50 -3.73 -11.23
N GLU A 133 9.87 -2.73 -11.86
CA GLU A 133 8.44 -2.73 -12.23
C GLU A 133 8.04 -3.81 -13.22
N LEU A 134 9.01 -4.37 -13.94
CA LEU A 134 8.78 -5.41 -14.96
C LEU A 134 9.36 -6.75 -14.53
N PHE A 135 9.54 -6.95 -13.22
CA PHE A 135 10.18 -8.15 -12.69
C PHE A 135 9.47 -9.44 -13.10
N SER A 136 8.14 -9.46 -13.05
CA SER A 136 7.35 -10.62 -13.43
C SER A 136 6.22 -10.24 -14.40
N TRP A 137 5.95 -11.13 -15.35
CA TRP A 137 4.86 -10.97 -16.29
C TRP A 137 4.15 -12.29 -16.52
N TYR A 138 2.81 -12.25 -16.49
CA TYR A 138 1.95 -13.35 -16.87
C TYR A 138 0.60 -12.83 -17.36
N PRO A 139 -0.03 -13.44 -18.40
CA PRO A 139 -1.35 -13.02 -18.84
C PRO A 139 -2.40 -13.06 -17.71
N GLY A 140 -3.00 -11.91 -17.39
CA GLY A 140 -3.98 -11.75 -16.32
C GLY A 140 -3.39 -11.46 -14.93
N LEU A 141 -2.08 -11.25 -14.82
CA LEU A 141 -1.45 -10.71 -13.62
C LEU A 141 -1.64 -9.19 -13.58
N LYS A 142 -2.14 -8.66 -12.47
CA LYS A 142 -2.38 -7.20 -12.29
C LYS A 142 -1.13 -6.43 -11.86
N THR A 143 -0.30 -7.05 -11.02
CA THR A 143 0.88 -6.43 -10.42
C THR A 143 2.11 -7.23 -10.84
N SER A 144 3.10 -6.56 -11.39
CA SER A 144 4.29 -7.17 -11.97
C SER A 144 5.44 -7.37 -10.98
N ASP A 145 5.35 -6.78 -9.79
CA ASP A 145 6.35 -6.90 -8.73
C ASP A 145 5.71 -6.82 -7.34
N ILE A 146 6.52 -7.10 -6.32
CA ILE A 146 6.09 -7.15 -4.92
C ILE A 146 5.68 -5.77 -4.37
N LEU A 147 6.33 -4.69 -4.81
CA LEU A 147 6.01 -3.33 -4.35
C LEU A 147 4.71 -2.85 -4.97
N SER A 148 4.49 -3.11 -6.26
CA SER A 148 3.19 -2.93 -6.92
C SER A 148 2.09 -3.72 -6.23
N PHE A 149 2.38 -4.96 -5.81
CA PHE A 149 1.44 -5.76 -5.02
C PHE A 149 1.10 -5.12 -3.68
N PHE A 150 2.07 -4.56 -2.96
CA PHE A 150 1.82 -3.85 -1.70
C PHE A 150 1.02 -2.57 -1.88
N LEU A 151 1.31 -1.79 -2.92
CA LEU A 151 0.54 -0.57 -3.24
C LEU A 151 -0.90 -0.90 -3.62
N ASP A 152 -1.13 -1.99 -4.35
CA ASP A 152 -2.47 -2.48 -4.68
C ASP A 152 -3.20 -3.08 -3.46
N LEU A 153 -2.46 -3.69 -2.53
CA LEU A 153 -3.00 -4.27 -1.29
C LEU A 153 -3.36 -3.20 -0.26
N MET A 154 -2.56 -2.14 -0.17
CA MET A 154 -2.71 -1.05 0.79
C MET A 154 -2.57 0.30 0.07
N PRO A 155 -3.65 0.84 -0.51
CA PRO A 155 -3.62 2.12 -1.23
C PRO A 155 -3.18 3.30 -0.35
N ASP A 156 -3.42 3.22 0.96
CA ASP A 156 -3.05 4.20 1.99
C ASP A 156 -1.64 3.97 2.57
N LEU A 157 -0.82 3.10 1.96
CA LEU A 157 0.52 2.73 2.46
C LEU A 157 1.42 3.94 2.67
N LEU A 158 1.38 4.91 1.74
CA LEU A 158 2.20 6.12 1.82
C LEU A 158 1.84 6.98 3.04
N GLU A 159 0.54 7.16 3.29
CA GLU A 159 0.05 7.94 4.41
C GLU A 159 0.38 7.27 5.75
N LYS A 160 0.16 5.95 5.84
CA LYS A 160 0.57 5.16 7.01
C LYS A 160 2.08 5.22 7.24
N TYR A 161 2.86 5.14 6.17
CA TYR A 161 4.31 5.27 6.26
C TYR A 161 4.74 6.66 6.72
N LYS A 162 4.11 7.73 6.26
CA LYS A 162 4.36 9.11 6.76
C LYS A 162 4.12 9.19 8.27
N ARG A 163 2.98 8.68 8.76
CA ARG A 163 2.66 8.67 10.20
C ARG A 163 3.69 7.87 11.00
N TYR A 164 4.07 6.69 10.52
CA TYR A 164 5.14 5.88 11.12
C TYR A 164 6.47 6.62 11.15
N PHE A 165 6.88 7.21 10.03
CA PHE A 165 8.15 7.92 9.89
C PHE A 165 8.24 9.10 10.86
N VAL A 166 7.20 9.93 10.91
CA VAL A 166 7.10 11.06 11.84
C VAL A 166 7.12 10.58 13.29
N LYS A 167 6.34 9.54 13.63
CA LYS A 167 6.34 8.97 14.97
C LYS A 167 7.73 8.48 15.40
N SER A 168 8.45 7.77 14.53
CA SER A 168 9.82 7.33 14.82
C SER A 168 10.74 8.53 15.06
N LEU A 169 10.67 9.58 14.25
CA LEU A 169 11.49 10.79 14.43
C LEU A 169 11.21 11.52 15.74
N VAL A 170 9.93 11.67 16.10
CA VAL A 170 9.48 12.28 17.35
C VAL A 170 9.99 11.50 18.55
N LEU A 171 9.90 10.17 18.50
CA LEU A 171 10.44 9.27 19.53
C LEU A 171 11.97 9.10 19.47
N GLN A 172 12.66 9.88 18.63
CA GLN A 172 14.11 9.84 18.43
C GLN A 172 14.65 8.45 18.00
N GLN A 173 13.81 7.64 17.37
CA GLN A 173 14.17 6.33 16.82
C GLN A 173 14.53 6.45 15.34
N PRO A 174 15.53 5.68 14.86
CA PRO A 174 15.89 5.70 13.44
C PRO A 174 14.75 5.08 12.60
N PRO A 175 14.12 5.83 11.68
CA PRO A 175 13.07 5.28 10.84
C PRO A 175 13.66 4.33 9.79
N LYS A 176 12.87 3.33 9.39
CA LYS A 176 13.22 2.39 8.32
C LYS A 176 13.24 3.10 6.96
N ARG A 177 14.40 3.20 6.32
CA ARG A 177 14.62 4.05 5.14
C ARG A 177 14.52 3.33 3.80
N LYS A 178 14.70 1.99 3.74
CA LYS A 178 14.67 1.29 2.44
C LYS A 178 13.30 1.41 1.77
N ILE A 179 12.22 1.34 2.54
CA ILE A 179 10.87 1.54 2.02
C ILE A 179 10.66 2.95 1.46
N LEU A 180 11.18 4.00 2.12
CA LEU A 180 11.09 5.37 1.59
C LEU A 180 11.80 5.48 0.24
N LYS A 181 13.00 4.90 0.13
CA LYS A 181 13.74 4.85 -1.13
C LYS A 181 12.93 4.12 -2.21
N ALA A 182 12.39 2.95 -1.89
CA ALA A 182 11.56 2.17 -2.80
C ALA A 182 10.32 2.95 -3.28
N LEU A 183 9.66 3.68 -2.38
CA LEU A 183 8.53 4.54 -2.72
C LEU A 183 8.97 5.76 -3.55
N ARG A 184 10.14 6.35 -3.29
CA ARG A 184 10.74 7.46 -4.08
C ARG A 184 10.97 7.05 -5.52
N ASP A 185 11.53 5.87 -5.72
CA ASP A 185 11.84 5.34 -7.06
C ASP A 185 10.57 5.03 -7.86
N ARG A 186 9.43 4.77 -7.20
CA ARG A 186 8.14 4.45 -7.85
C ARG A 186 7.22 5.65 -8.06
N LEU A 187 6.99 6.44 -7.01
CA LEU A 187 5.85 7.35 -6.95
C LEU A 187 6.19 8.75 -7.45
N HIS A 188 7.47 9.13 -7.54
CA HIS A 188 8.09 10.37 -8.08
C HIS A 188 7.47 11.75 -7.72
N LYS A 189 6.20 11.88 -7.31
CA LYS A 189 5.45 13.15 -7.20
C LYS A 189 4.81 13.39 -5.82
N ASN A 190 4.61 12.35 -4.99
CA ASN A 190 3.88 12.48 -3.71
C ASN A 190 4.78 12.48 -2.47
N LEU A 191 6.08 12.79 -2.61
CA LEU A 191 7.08 12.59 -1.54
C LEU A 191 7.77 13.86 -1.05
N GLN A 192 7.36 15.04 -1.55
CA GLN A 192 7.93 16.33 -1.14
C GLN A 192 7.83 16.58 0.37
N CYS A 193 6.79 16.04 1.02
CA CYS A 193 6.65 16.14 2.47
C CYS A 193 7.82 15.50 3.23
N PHE A 194 8.34 14.36 2.76
CA PHE A 194 9.49 13.70 3.40
C PHE A 194 10.77 14.54 3.24
N ASP A 195 10.96 15.17 2.08
CA ASP A 195 12.11 16.04 1.82
C ASP A 195 12.07 17.28 2.74
N ILE A 196 10.88 17.84 2.97
CA ILE A 196 10.69 18.97 3.89
C ILE A 196 10.92 18.54 5.34
N ILE A 197 10.40 17.38 5.75
CA ILE A 197 10.64 16.82 7.09
C ILE A 197 12.15 16.62 7.33
N GLU A 198 12.86 16.00 6.38
CA GLU A 198 14.31 15.81 6.47
C GLU A 198 15.04 17.16 6.55
N ARG A 199 14.60 18.15 5.77
CA ARG A 199 15.20 19.49 5.76
C ARG A 199 14.94 20.27 7.05
N ASP A 200 13.75 20.14 7.65
CA ASP A 200 13.44 20.76 8.95
C ASP A 200 14.41 20.26 10.03
N LEU A 201 14.69 18.95 10.03
CA LEU A 201 15.63 18.34 10.97
C LEU A 201 17.04 18.93 10.86
N GLU A 202 17.48 19.23 9.64
CA GLU A 202 18.79 19.85 9.37
C GLU A 202 18.78 21.34 9.71
N LEU A 203 17.78 22.09 9.24
CA LEU A 203 17.72 23.55 9.39
C LEU A 203 17.54 23.99 10.84
N PHE A 204 16.73 23.25 11.61
CA PHE A 204 16.39 23.63 12.97
C PHE A 204 17.18 22.88 14.04
N GLU A 205 18.21 22.10 13.67
CA GLU A 205 18.96 21.29 14.63
C GLU A 205 19.56 22.14 15.76
N GLU A 206 20.29 23.20 15.40
CA GLU A 206 20.96 24.08 16.36
C GLU A 206 19.95 24.88 17.20
N LEU A 207 18.92 25.41 16.53
CA LEU A 207 17.89 26.21 17.21
C LEU A 207 17.08 25.37 18.19
N SER A 208 16.71 24.13 17.82
CA SER A 208 15.98 23.21 18.68
C SER A 208 16.74 22.92 19.96
N LYS A 209 18.04 22.62 19.86
CA LYS A 209 18.94 22.37 21.00
C LYS A 209 19.04 23.56 21.95
N SER A 210 18.90 24.79 21.44
CA SER A 210 18.94 26.01 22.27
C SER A 210 17.67 26.23 23.10
N ILE A 211 16.54 25.65 22.69
CA ILE A 211 15.23 25.84 23.34
C ILE A 211 14.94 24.71 24.33
N SER A 212 15.17 23.47 23.92
CA SER A 212 14.96 22.30 24.75
C SER A 212 15.89 21.18 24.29
N LEU A 213 16.53 20.48 25.23
CA LEU A 213 17.41 19.34 24.94
C LEU A 213 16.70 18.24 24.14
N GLU A 214 15.38 18.10 24.32
CA GLU A 214 14.57 17.03 23.71
C GLU A 214 13.51 17.56 22.74
N GLY A 215 13.40 18.89 22.61
CA GLY A 215 12.44 19.53 21.71
C GLY A 215 12.92 19.57 20.27
N ARG A 216 11.97 19.66 19.32
CA ARG A 216 12.25 19.87 17.90
C ARG A 216 11.35 20.97 17.37
N ILE A 217 11.93 21.89 16.62
CA ILE A 217 11.18 22.88 15.84
C ILE A 217 10.93 22.28 14.46
N ILE A 218 9.69 22.37 13.99
CA ILE A 218 9.22 21.74 12.76
C ILE A 218 8.23 22.66 12.04
N THR A 219 8.02 22.41 10.75
CA THR A 219 6.91 22.99 9.98
C THR A 219 5.67 22.08 10.09
N SER A 220 4.79 22.39 11.05
CA SER A 220 3.67 21.50 11.44
C SER A 220 2.87 20.92 10.26
N SER A 221 2.55 21.74 9.25
CA SER A 221 1.74 21.37 8.08
C SER A 221 2.27 20.19 7.27
N TYR A 222 3.58 19.93 7.29
CA TYR A 222 4.18 18.80 6.58
C TYR A 222 4.32 17.55 7.45
N TRP A 223 4.32 17.73 8.78
CA TRP A 223 4.56 16.67 9.76
C TRP A 223 3.27 15.98 10.21
N CYS A 224 2.24 16.75 10.54
CA CYS A 224 0.94 16.21 10.95
C CYS A 224 -0.19 17.14 10.53
N GLU A 225 -1.33 16.55 10.16
CA GLU A 225 -2.54 17.30 9.80
C GLU A 225 -3.52 17.41 10.98
N ASP A 226 -3.21 16.76 12.12
CA ASP A 226 -4.03 16.84 13.32
C ASP A 226 -3.91 18.22 13.98
N GLU A 227 -5.03 18.74 14.48
CA GLU A 227 -5.12 20.05 15.16
C GLU A 227 -5.53 19.91 16.64
N ASP A 228 -5.38 18.72 17.21
CA ASP A 228 -5.81 18.43 18.58
C ASP A 228 -5.13 19.33 19.62
N ARG A 229 -5.94 19.96 20.48
CA ARG A 229 -5.47 20.75 21.64
C ARG A 229 -5.62 19.94 22.93
N CYS A 230 -4.50 19.36 23.37
CA CYS A 230 -4.38 18.56 24.58
C CYS A 230 -4.14 19.40 25.87
N GLU A 231 -5.06 20.29 26.23
CA GLU A 231 -4.88 21.20 27.38
C GLU A 231 -4.80 20.47 28.73
N ASP A 232 -5.61 19.43 28.95
CA ASP A 232 -5.62 18.72 30.24
C ASP A 232 -4.31 17.95 30.44
N ALA A 233 -3.75 17.37 29.37
CA ALA A 233 -2.42 16.76 29.39
C ALA A 233 -1.33 17.81 29.67
N LEU A 234 -1.38 18.98 29.01
CA LEU A 234 -0.39 20.04 29.20
C LEU A 234 -0.34 20.55 30.65
N ARG A 235 -1.48 20.60 31.35
CA ARG A 235 -1.55 21.01 32.77
C ARG A 235 -0.72 20.12 33.71
N LEU A 236 -0.43 18.89 33.32
CA LEU A 236 0.46 18.00 34.08
C LEU A 236 1.95 18.37 33.95
N PHE A 237 2.30 19.21 32.98
CA PHE A 237 3.68 19.62 32.67
C PHE A 237 3.81 21.16 32.73
N PRO A 238 3.69 21.79 33.91
CA PRO A 238 3.68 23.26 34.05
C PRO A 238 4.98 23.94 33.59
N GLN A 239 6.07 23.18 33.46
CA GLN A 239 7.33 23.65 32.90
C GLN A 239 7.28 23.90 31.38
N LEU A 240 6.34 23.27 30.67
CA LEU A 240 6.17 23.45 29.24
C LEU A 240 5.35 24.72 28.97
N LYS A 241 5.87 25.57 28.11
CA LYS A 241 5.15 26.75 27.62
C LYS A 241 4.53 26.43 26.28
N ASP A 242 3.24 26.70 26.15
CA ASP A 242 2.51 26.49 24.90
C ASP A 242 3.00 27.42 23.76
N ARG A 243 3.56 28.58 24.12
CA ARG A 243 4.12 29.53 23.15
C ARG A 243 5.40 30.18 23.67
N ILE A 244 6.39 30.30 22.80
CA ILE A 244 7.67 30.97 23.05
C ILE A 244 7.95 31.95 21.92
N CYS A 245 8.22 33.22 22.26
CA CYS A 245 8.64 34.22 21.27
C CYS A 245 10.16 34.12 21.07
N LEU A 246 10.61 33.90 19.84
CA LEU A 246 12.03 33.90 19.47
C LEU A 246 12.49 35.31 19.06
N SER A 247 11.61 36.05 18.41
CA SER A 247 11.78 37.45 18.03
C SER A 247 10.43 38.17 18.08
N PRO A 248 10.37 39.50 17.89
CA PRO A 248 9.09 40.23 17.81
C PRO A 248 8.14 39.69 16.74
N ASP A 249 8.69 39.14 15.65
CA ASP A 249 7.94 38.66 14.49
C ASP A 249 7.80 37.13 14.44
N VAL A 250 8.59 36.41 15.25
CA VAL A 250 8.66 34.94 15.20
C VAL A 250 8.32 34.35 16.56
N CYS A 251 7.25 33.57 16.59
CA CYS A 251 6.85 32.75 17.72
C CYS A 251 6.86 31.28 17.31
N ILE A 252 7.19 30.43 18.26
CA ILE A 252 6.96 28.99 18.15
C ILE A 252 5.85 28.59 19.12
N GLU A 253 5.07 27.59 18.72
CA GLU A 253 3.98 27.03 19.52
C GLU A 253 4.23 25.54 19.74
N LEU A 254 3.84 25.05 20.91
CA LEU A 254 3.93 23.64 21.23
C LEU A 254 2.91 22.88 20.37
N PHE A 255 3.39 21.92 19.60
CA PHE A 255 2.53 21.13 18.74
C PHE A 255 2.07 19.87 19.45
N HIS A 256 0.90 19.96 20.10
CA HIS A 256 0.36 18.91 20.97
C HIS A 256 0.22 17.53 20.29
N PRO A 257 -0.24 17.40 19.03
CA PRO A 257 -0.45 16.09 18.41
C PRO A 257 0.82 15.24 18.28
N LEU A 258 1.99 15.88 18.17
CA LEU A 258 3.29 15.19 18.11
C LEU A 258 4.03 15.21 19.44
N SER A 259 3.48 15.81 20.48
CA SER A 259 4.09 15.80 21.81
C SER A 259 3.88 14.44 22.48
N HIS A 260 4.92 13.95 23.15
CA HIS A 260 4.90 12.69 23.89
C HIS A 260 5.39 12.91 25.31
N ALA A 261 4.94 12.07 26.23
CA ALA A 261 5.38 12.05 27.62
C ALA A 261 5.71 10.62 28.04
N GLU A 262 6.76 10.50 28.84
CA GLU A 262 7.00 9.31 29.64
C GLU A 262 6.28 9.47 30.96
N ILE A 263 5.36 8.56 31.27
CA ILE A 263 4.56 8.57 32.48
C ILE A 263 4.68 7.24 33.20
N GLN A 264 4.51 7.26 34.52
CA GLN A 264 4.47 6.05 35.33
C GLN A 264 3.05 5.82 35.83
N ILE A 265 2.43 4.70 35.46
CA ILE A 265 1.13 4.26 35.96
C ILE A 265 1.27 2.83 36.50
N ASN A 266 0.79 2.58 37.72
CA ASN A 266 0.85 1.27 38.37
C ASN A 266 2.27 0.65 38.38
N GLY A 267 3.31 1.48 38.52
CA GLY A 267 4.72 1.07 38.53
C GLY A 267 5.28 0.64 37.16
N ARG A 268 4.55 0.91 36.07
CA ARG A 268 5.01 0.71 34.69
C ARG A 268 5.30 2.05 34.04
N ASP A 269 6.45 2.13 33.38
CA ASP A 269 6.82 3.30 32.59
C ASP A 269 6.26 3.14 31.17
N LEU A 270 5.50 4.13 30.74
CA LEU A 270 4.80 4.15 29.45
C LEU A 270 5.15 5.43 28.70
N VAL A 271 5.49 5.30 27.41
CA VAL A 271 5.61 6.43 26.51
C VAL A 271 4.29 6.61 25.78
N VAL A 272 3.63 7.74 26.00
CA VAL A 272 2.30 8.03 25.45
C VAL A 272 2.29 9.37 24.73
N SER A 273 1.45 9.51 23.70
CA SER A 273 1.24 10.82 23.10
C SER A 273 0.42 11.71 24.03
N PHE A 274 0.56 13.02 23.89
CA PHE A 274 -0.27 13.99 24.61
C PHE A 274 -1.76 13.78 24.33
N VAL A 275 -2.09 13.36 23.09
CA VAL A 275 -3.46 12.99 22.69
C VAL A 275 -3.98 11.83 23.54
N GLN A 276 -3.20 10.75 23.66
CA GLN A 276 -3.59 9.59 24.47
C GLN A 276 -3.75 9.96 25.94
N LEU A 277 -2.81 10.74 26.48
CA LEU A 277 -2.85 11.20 27.86
C LEU A 277 -4.07 12.11 28.13
N ASN A 278 -4.37 13.03 27.22
CA ASN A 278 -5.54 13.89 27.31
C ASN A 278 -6.83 13.06 27.24
N ASP A 279 -6.89 12.08 26.35
CA ASP A 279 -8.02 11.16 26.22
C ASP A 279 -8.21 10.33 27.51
N LEU A 280 -7.14 9.95 28.21
CA LEU A 280 -7.23 9.28 29.52
C LEU A 280 -7.86 10.17 30.59
N LEU A 281 -7.45 11.45 30.64
CA LEU A 281 -7.95 12.43 31.62
C LEU A 281 -9.42 12.81 31.36
N THR A 282 -9.82 12.86 30.10
CA THR A 282 -11.16 13.27 29.66
C THR A 282 -12.11 12.10 29.40
N ARG A 283 -11.62 10.86 29.49
CA ARG A 283 -12.35 9.62 29.16
C ARG A 283 -12.86 9.59 27.72
N ASN A 284 -12.04 10.06 26.80
CA ASN A 284 -12.38 10.09 25.37
C ASN A 284 -12.15 8.72 24.72
N ALA A 285 -13.21 8.14 24.17
CA ALA A 285 -13.23 6.79 23.59
C ALA A 285 -12.21 6.56 22.46
N ARG A 286 -11.69 7.61 21.81
CA ARG A 286 -10.69 7.50 20.73
C ARG A 286 -9.47 6.67 21.12
N SER A 287 -9.01 6.77 22.37
CA SER A 287 -7.83 6.05 22.86
C SER A 287 -8.16 4.86 23.78
N LEU A 288 -9.43 4.45 23.87
CA LEU A 288 -9.86 3.40 24.79
C LEU A 288 -9.14 2.06 24.52
N ASP A 289 -9.10 1.62 23.26
CA ASP A 289 -8.46 0.36 22.87
C ASP A 289 -6.97 0.32 23.26
N PHE A 290 -6.28 1.46 23.16
CA PHE A 290 -4.89 1.59 23.59
C PHE A 290 -4.78 1.39 25.10
N TRP A 291 -5.56 2.11 25.90
CA TRP A 291 -5.49 2.03 27.36
C TRP A 291 -5.95 0.68 27.92
N MET A 292 -6.92 0.03 27.28
CA MET A 292 -7.32 -1.34 27.59
C MET A 292 -6.19 -2.33 27.30
N LYS A 293 -5.50 -2.18 26.16
CA LYS A 293 -4.37 -3.04 25.79
C LYS A 293 -3.20 -2.91 26.77
N GLU A 294 -2.93 -1.70 27.26
CA GLU A 294 -1.92 -1.45 28.29
C GLU A 294 -2.37 -1.91 29.70
N GLY A 295 -3.65 -2.27 29.86
CA GLY A 295 -4.24 -2.76 31.11
C GLY A 295 -4.41 -1.66 32.16
N ILE A 296 -4.61 -0.42 31.72
CA ILE A 296 -4.80 0.74 32.61
C ILE A 296 -6.28 0.96 32.94
N VAL A 297 -7.16 0.75 31.96
CA VAL A 297 -8.61 0.89 32.12
C VAL A 297 -9.35 -0.30 31.55
N ASP A 298 -10.58 -0.54 32.02
CA ASP A 298 -11.52 -1.48 31.43
C ASP A 298 -12.40 -0.84 30.34
N GLY A 299 -13.36 -1.60 29.79
CA GLY A 299 -14.28 -1.12 28.77
C GLY A 299 -15.27 -0.03 29.23
N ASN A 300 -15.36 0.23 30.54
CA ASN A 300 -16.20 1.26 31.15
C ASN A 300 -15.40 2.49 31.62
N TRP A 301 -14.10 2.58 31.27
CA TRP A 301 -13.16 3.59 31.79
C TRP A 301 -12.89 3.49 33.31
N GLU A 302 -13.11 2.32 33.92
CA GLU A 302 -12.69 2.07 35.29
C GLU A 302 -11.20 1.71 35.31
N TYR A 303 -10.43 2.34 36.20
CA TYR A 303 -9.00 2.06 36.36
C TYR A 303 -8.78 0.67 36.98
N LEU A 304 -7.81 -0.07 36.41
CA LEU A 304 -7.44 -1.44 36.81
C LEU A 304 -6.20 -1.47 37.72
#